data_AF-F2L2T9-F1
#
_entry.id   AF-F2L2T9-F1
#
_cell.length_a   1.000
_cell.length_b   1.000
_cell.length_c   1.000
_cell.angle_alpha   90.00
_cell.angle_beta   90.00
_cell.angle_gamma   90.00
#
_symmetry.space_group_name_H-M   'P 1'
#
loop_
_entity.id
_entity.type
_entity.pdbx_description
1 polymer ?
#
loop_
_entity_poly.entity_id
_entity_poly.type
_entity_poly.pdbx_seq_one_letter_code
_entity_poly.pdbx_strand_id
1 'polypeptide(L)'
;MIPWIIDIALASIASIFSLLSLRNYADLKSTHVGRYALAIAAALTAASLIALASFAFWMFRGHGPDVAMPSMAIAALLATSSIAFYKLSSI
;
A
#
# COMPACT_ATOMS: atom_id res chain seq x y z
N MET A 1 -5.19 13.82 -15.14
CA MET A 1 -5.47 12.40 -15.44
C MET A 1 -4.22 11.54 -15.39
N ILE A 2 -3.15 11.87 -16.13
CA ILE A 2 -1.90 11.08 -16.13
C ILE A 2 -1.29 10.90 -14.72
N PRO A 3 -1.21 11.92 -13.84
CA PRO A 3 -0.67 11.74 -12.49
C PRO A 3 -1.47 10.75 -11.63
N TRP A 4 -2.80 10.80 -11.72
CA TRP A 4 -3.67 9.87 -11.01
C TRP A 4 -3.48 8.41 -11.42
N ILE A 5 -3.15 8.16 -12.68
CA ILE A 5 -2.85 6.80 -13.16
C ILE A 5 -1.61 6.25 -12.45
N ILE A 6 -0.59 7.10 -12.23
CA ILE A 6 0.63 6.72 -11.51
C ILE A 6 0.33 6.42 -10.05
N ASP A 7 -0.43 7.29 -9.38
CA ASP A 7 -0.84 7.10 -7.98
C ASP A 7 -1.62 5.80 -7.78
N ILE A 8 -2.58 5.53 -8.67
CA ILE A 8 -3.38 4.30 -8.65
C ILE A 8 -2.49 3.08 -8.90
N ALA A 9 -1.54 3.15 -9.84
CA ALA A 9 -0.61 2.05 -10.10
C ALA A 9 0.27 1.75 -8.88
N LEU A 10 0.83 2.79 -8.25
CA LEU A 10 1.65 2.66 -7.03
C LEU A 10 0.84 2.10 -5.85
N ALA A 11 -0.38 2.60 -5.63
CA ALA A 11 -1.26 2.07 -4.59
C ALA A 11 -1.68 0.61 -4.86
N SER A 12 -1.87 0.24 -6.12
CA SER A 12 -2.17 -1.14 -6.52
C SER A 12 -0.99 -2.07 -6.24
N ILE A 13 0.23 -1.65 -6.58
CA ILE A 13 1.46 -2.38 -6.24
C ILE A 13 1.55 -2.54 -4.71
N ALA A 14 1.35 -1.46 -3.95
CA ALA A 14 1.38 -1.51 -2.49
C ALA A 14 0.35 -2.53 -1.94
N SER A 15 -0.86 -2.53 -2.47
CA SER A 15 -1.94 -3.45 -2.07
C SER A 15 -1.59 -4.91 -2.34
N ILE A 16 -1.06 -5.22 -3.53
CA ILE A 16 -0.63 -6.58 -3.87
C ILE A 16 0.47 -7.06 -2.91
N PHE A 17 1.52 -6.27 -2.69
CA PHE A 17 2.64 -6.68 -1.84
C PHE A 17 2.27 -6.75 -0.35
N SER A 18 1.40 -5.87 0.14
CA SER A 18 0.92 -5.94 1.53
C SER A 18 0.00 -7.15 1.75
N LEU A 19 -0.87 -7.50 0.80
CA LEU A 19 -1.65 -8.74 0.84
C LEU A 19 -0.78 -10.00 0.85
N LEU A 20 0.27 -10.04 0.02
CA LEU A 20 1.23 -11.14 0.01
C LEU A 20 2.00 -11.22 1.34
N SER A 21 2.41 -10.09 1.90
CA SER A 21 3.06 -10.02 3.22
C SER A 21 2.14 -10.55 4.32
N LEU A 22 0.86 -10.18 4.28
CA LEU A 22 -0.15 -10.62 5.24
C LEU A 22 -0.28 -12.15 5.23
N ARG A 23 -0.31 -12.75 4.04
CA ARG A 23 -0.32 -14.21 3.88
C ARG A 23 0.93 -14.85 4.48
N ASN A 24 2.12 -14.31 4.21
CA ASN A 24 3.37 -14.88 4.70
C ASN A 24 3.47 -14.80 6.24
N TYR A 25 3.07 -13.68 6.85
CA TYR A 25 3.10 -13.53 8.30
C TYR A 25 1.97 -14.25 9.04
N ALA A 26 0.92 -14.70 8.33
CA ALA A 26 -0.18 -15.46 8.93
C ALA A 26 0.30 -16.78 9.56
N ASP A 27 1.31 -17.41 8.96
CA ASP A 27 1.89 -18.66 9.46
C ASP A 27 2.70 -18.44 10.76
N LEU A 28 3.22 -17.23 10.97
CA LEU A 28 4.02 -16.85 12.14
C LEU A 28 3.20 -16.27 13.30
N LYS A 29 1.86 -16.25 13.21
CA LYS A 29 0.94 -15.64 14.18
C LYS A 29 1.07 -16.15 15.63
N SER A 30 1.65 -17.33 15.83
CA SER A 30 1.88 -17.91 17.15
C SER A 30 2.96 -17.15 17.93
N THR A 31 3.93 -16.55 17.24
CA THR A 31 5.05 -15.81 17.82
C THR A 31 4.70 -14.34 18.10
N HIS A 32 5.33 -13.73 19.11
CA HIS A 32 5.12 -12.30 19.40
C HIS A 32 5.52 -11.43 18.20
N VAL A 33 6.68 -11.72 17.60
CA VAL A 33 7.18 -11.00 16.41
C VAL A 33 6.21 -11.15 15.24
N GLY A 34 5.71 -12.36 14.98
CA GLY A 34 4.75 -12.61 13.91
C GLY A 34 3.43 -11.88 14.10
N ARG A 35 2.90 -11.75 15.33
CA ARG A 35 1.68 -10.95 15.60
C ARG A 35 1.88 -9.47 15.25
N TYR A 36 3.01 -8.88 15.64
CA TYR A 36 3.32 -7.51 15.27
C TYR A 36 3.49 -7.36 13.76
N ALA A 37 4.18 -8.30 13.11
CA ALA A 37 4.35 -8.27 11.67
C ALA A 37 3.03 -8.39 10.90
N LEU A 38 2.13 -9.26 11.37
CA LEU A 38 0.79 -9.43 10.81
C LEU A 38 -0.06 -8.16 10.98
N ALA A 39 0.03 -7.49 12.14
CA ALA A 39 -0.63 -6.21 12.37
C ALA A 39 -0.09 -5.10 11.44
N ILE A 40 1.22 -5.04 11.23
CA ILE A 40 1.85 -4.10 10.28
C ILE A 40 1.40 -4.39 8.85
N ALA A 41 1.42 -5.66 8.42
CA ALA A 41 0.92 -6.06 7.10
C ALA A 41 -0.56 -5.67 6.93
N ALA A 42 -1.40 -5.91 7.94
CA ALA A 42 -2.82 -5.53 7.90
C ALA A 42 -3.01 -4.01 7.77
N ALA A 43 -2.22 -3.22 8.50
CA ALA A 43 -2.25 -1.76 8.40
C ALA A 43 -1.81 -1.26 7.02
N LEU A 44 -0.75 -1.84 6.43
CA LEU A 44 -0.30 -1.52 5.08
C LEU A 44 -1.35 -1.89 4.01
N THR A 45 -2.01 -3.03 4.17
CA THR A 45 -3.12 -3.45 3.28
C THR A 45 -4.28 -2.49 3.38
N ALA A 46 -4.70 -2.12 4.59
CA ALA A 46 -5.78 -1.15 4.78
C ALA A 46 -5.42 0.23 4.18
N ALA A 47 -4.21 0.72 4.46
CA ALA A 47 -3.74 2.00 3.94
C ALA A 47 -3.69 2.04 2.40
N SER A 48 -3.22 0.97 1.76
CA SER A 48 -3.14 0.88 0.30
C SER A 48 -4.51 0.78 -0.36
N LEU A 49 -5.47 0.07 0.25
CA LEU A 49 -6.86 0.05 -0.23
C LEU A 49 -7.56 1.41 -0.08
N ILE A 50 -7.36 2.10 1.06
CA ILE A 50 -7.88 3.45 1.28
C ILE A 50 -7.27 4.43 0.28
N ALA A 51 -5.97 4.34 0.02
CA ALA A 51 -5.28 5.17 -0.97
C ALA A 51 -5.86 4.95 -2.37
N LEU A 52 -6.02 3.69 -2.79
CA LEU A 52 -6.65 3.31 -4.06
C LEU A 52 -8.04 3.93 -4.23
N ALA A 53 -8.90 3.78 -3.22
CA ALA A 53 -10.25 4.34 -3.24
C ALA A 53 -10.23 5.88 -3.29
N SER A 54 -9.33 6.50 -2.53
CA SER A 54 -9.19 7.96 -2.47
C SER A 54 -8.70 8.54 -3.79
N PHE A 55 -7.68 7.93 -4.40
CA PHE A 55 -7.13 8.38 -5.69
C PHE A 55 -8.12 8.20 -6.83
N ALA A 56 -8.86 7.08 -6.85
CA ALA A 56 -9.94 6.88 -7.81
C ALA A 56 -11.03 7.95 -7.64
N PHE A 57 -11.47 8.20 -6.40
CA PHE A 57 -12.46 9.24 -6.12
C PHE A 57 -11.98 10.63 -6.54
N TRP A 58 -10.74 11.00 -6.22
CA TRP A 58 -10.19 12.29 -6.58
C TRP A 58 -10.01 12.47 -8.09
N MET A 59 -9.65 11.40 -8.79
CA MET A 59 -9.60 11.37 -10.25
C MET A 59 -10.99 11.64 -10.85
N PHE A 60 -12.04 10.98 -10.36
CA PHE A 60 -13.42 11.20 -10.84
C PHE A 60 -13.99 12.57 -10.47
N ARG A 61 -13.56 13.14 -9.33
CA ARG A 61 -13.92 14.52 -8.93
C ARG A 61 -13.17 15.59 -9.71
N GLY A 62 -12.19 15.22 -10.53
CA GLY A 62 -11.45 16.17 -11.36
C GLY A 62 -10.42 17.00 -10.60
N HIS A 63 -9.91 16.51 -9.46
CA HIS A 63 -8.85 17.22 -8.74
C HIS A 63 -7.59 17.35 -9.61
N GLY A 64 -6.95 18.53 -9.52
CA GLY A 64 -5.81 18.94 -10.32
C GLY A 64 -4.48 18.31 -9.92
N PRO A 65 -3.41 18.57 -10.68
CA PRO A 65 -2.05 18.07 -10.42
C PRO A 65 -1.47 18.55 -9.09
N ASP A 66 -1.97 19.67 -8.57
CA ASP A 66 -1.64 20.28 -7.29
C ASP A 66 -1.98 19.36 -6.10
N VAL A 67 -2.97 18.48 -6.24
CA VAL A 67 -3.26 17.41 -5.28
C VAL A 67 -2.52 16.12 -5.64
N ALA A 68 -2.43 15.80 -6.93
CA ALA A 68 -1.87 14.53 -7.41
C ALA A 68 -0.33 14.42 -7.20
N MET A 69 0.40 15.51 -7.35
CA MET A 69 1.86 15.54 -7.18
C MET A 69 2.30 15.16 -5.75
N PRO A 70 1.77 15.78 -4.68
CA PRO A 70 2.11 15.37 -3.33
C PRO A 70 1.57 13.98 -2.97
N SER A 71 0.41 13.55 -3.49
CA SER A 71 -0.08 12.18 -3.27
C SER A 71 0.81 11.12 -3.89
N MET A 72 1.51 11.43 -4.98
CA MET A 72 2.46 10.52 -5.62
C MET A 72 3.64 10.16 -4.70
N ALA A 73 4.14 11.12 -3.92
CA ALA A 73 5.19 10.84 -2.93
C ALA A 73 4.70 9.86 -1.85
N ILE A 74 3.45 10.02 -1.41
CA ILE A 74 2.81 9.14 -0.43
C ILE A 74 2.59 7.75 -1.03
N ALA A 75 2.09 7.67 -2.26
CA ALA A 75 1.86 6.42 -2.96
C ALA A 75 3.17 5.66 -3.21
N ALA A 76 4.24 6.37 -3.59
CA ALA A 76 5.57 5.80 -3.78
C ALA A 76 6.13 5.24 -2.47
N LEU A 77 6.06 6.00 -1.38
CA LEU A 77 6.52 5.54 -0.06
C LEU A 77 5.74 4.31 0.39
N LEU A 78 4.41 4.32 0.23
CA LEU A 78 3.55 3.20 0.59
C LEU A 78 3.87 1.93 -0.21
N ALA A 79 4.14 2.08 -1.51
CA ALA A 79 4.59 0.99 -2.37
C ALA A 79 5.95 0.45 -1.93
N THR A 80 6.94 1.32 -1.70
CA THR A 80 8.28 0.92 -1.26
C THR A 80 8.23 0.21 0.10
N SER A 81 7.47 0.74 1.08
CA SER A 81 7.30 0.11 2.39
C SER A 81 6.64 -1.25 2.28
N SER A 82 5.59 -1.39 1.45
CA SER A 82 4.91 -2.68 1.25
C SER A 82 5.82 -3.71 0.58
N ILE A 83 6.61 -3.30 -0.41
CA ILE A 83 7.60 -4.18 -1.08
C ILE A 83 8.70 -4.59 -0.11
N ALA A 84 9.24 -3.66 0.66
CA ALA A 84 10.29 -3.94 1.63
C ALA A 84 9.79 -4.93 2.70
N PHE A 85 8.58 -4.70 3.22
CA PHE A 85 7.96 -5.57 4.20
C PHE A 85 7.67 -6.96 3.65
N TYR A 86 7.22 -7.07 2.40
CA TYR A 86 7.07 -8.35 1.72
C TYR A 86 8.40 -9.09 1.60
N LYS A 87 9.47 -8.40 1.18
CA LYS A 87 10.80 -9.02 1.07
C LYS A 87 11.31 -9.56 2.40
N LEU A 88 11.02 -8.88 3.51
CA LEU A 88 11.37 -9.36 4.85
C LEU A 88 10.58 -10.62 5.26
N SER A 89 9.40 -10.84 4.66
CA SER A 89 8.56 -12.01 4.91
C SER A 89 8.89 -13.22 4.03
N SER A 90 9.69 -13.03 2.97
CA SER A 90 10.01 -14.05 1.97
C SER A 90 11.40 -14.67 2.13
N ILE A 91 12.11 -14.34 3.22
CA ILE A 91 13.41 -14.90 3.60
C ILE A 91 13.17 -16.08 4.54
#